data_AF-A0A837DW45-F1
#
_entry.id   AF-A0A837DW45-F1
#
_cell.length_a   1.000
_cell.length_b   1.000
_cell.length_c   1.000
_cell.angle_alpha   90.00
_cell.angle_beta   90.00
_cell.angle_gamma   90.00
#
_symmetry.space_group_name_H-M   'P 1'
#
loop_
_entity.id
_entity.type
_entity.pdbx_description
1 polymer ?
#
loop_
_entity_poly.entity_id
_entity_poly.type
_entity_poly.pdbx_seq_one_letter_code
_entity_poly.pdbx_strand_id
1 'polypeptide(L)'
;MGDNLRIGIGDMSKMTGVSSRQLRYWEQKGYIKAMNEEEGVARKYGLGSMYKIFAIKYFLDEGYTLAKAVEKAELHRKEGILLHRVFRTLIKGIELTDETEIKGRVDLGTADSYHVYGVVDEKGTRIELEKE
;
A
#
# COMPACT_ATOMS: atom_id res chain seq x y z
N MET A 1 -11.38 -6.61 6.31
CA MET A 1 -10.79 -6.55 7.67
C MET A 1 -10.02 -5.22 7.76
N GLY A 2 -10.63 -4.17 8.31
CA GLY A 2 -10.03 -2.82 8.35
C GLY A 2 -11.00 -1.67 8.69
N ASP A 3 -12.31 -1.88 8.55
CA ASP A 3 -13.30 -0.78 8.60
C ASP A 3 -13.62 -0.22 9.99
N ASN A 4 -13.03 -0.76 11.06
CA ASN A 4 -13.31 -0.31 12.43
C ASN A 4 -12.24 0.56 13.08
N LEU A 5 -11.09 0.77 12.44
CA LEU A 5 -10.04 1.61 13.03
C LEU A 5 -10.46 3.09 12.97
N ARG A 6 -10.56 3.74 14.13
CA ARG A 6 -10.98 5.14 14.27
C ARG A 6 -9.93 5.96 15.02
N ILE A 7 -9.04 6.59 14.28
CA ILE A 7 -7.91 7.33 14.85
C ILE A 7 -8.21 8.83 14.85
N GLY A 8 -8.02 9.48 16.00
CA GLY A 8 -8.17 10.93 16.10
C GLY A 8 -7.06 11.67 15.36
N ILE A 9 -7.31 12.92 14.97
CA ILE A 9 -6.31 13.72 14.25
C ILE A 9 -4.97 13.89 15.00
N GLY A 10 -5.01 13.95 16.33
CA GLY A 10 -3.81 14.07 17.16
C GLY A 10 -2.91 12.83 17.06
N ASP A 11 -3.51 11.65 17.17
CA ASP A 11 -2.78 10.39 17.01
C ASP A 11 -2.32 10.20 15.57
N MET A 12 -3.15 10.57 14.59
CA MET A 12 -2.75 10.55 13.18
C MET A 12 -1.52 11.44 12.92
N SER A 13 -1.48 12.62 13.55
CA SER A 13 -0.36 13.53 13.47
C SER A 13 0.93 12.93 14.06
N LYS A 14 0.84 12.28 15.22
CA LYS A 14 1.97 11.58 15.84
C LYS A 14 2.47 10.41 15.00
N MET A 15 1.56 9.58 14.49
CA MET A 15 1.89 8.39 13.71
C MET A 15 2.51 8.73 12.35
N THR A 16 1.98 9.76 11.69
CA THR A 16 2.39 10.11 10.32
C THR A 16 3.51 11.14 10.28
N GLY A 17 3.77 11.85 11.38
CA GLY A 17 4.72 12.97 11.40
C GLY A 17 4.22 14.22 10.64
N VAL A 18 2.98 14.21 10.14
CA VAL A 18 2.35 15.38 9.52
C VAL A 18 1.62 16.18 10.58
N SER A 19 1.78 17.51 10.60
CA SER A 19 1.14 18.33 11.63
C SER A 19 -0.39 18.27 11.54
N SER A 20 -1.08 18.34 12.68
CA SER A 20 -2.55 18.39 12.73
C SER A 20 -3.12 19.55 11.89
N ARG A 21 -2.38 20.65 11.74
CA ARG A 21 -2.76 21.78 10.87
C ARG A 21 -2.73 21.40 9.39
N GLN A 22 -1.67 20.73 8.93
CA GLN A 22 -1.59 20.22 7.56
C GLN A 22 -2.68 19.19 7.29
N LEU A 23 -2.94 18.27 8.22
CA LEU A 23 -4.02 17.29 8.07
C LEU A 23 -5.39 17.95 7.89
N ARG A 24 -5.73 18.95 8.72
CA ARG A 24 -6.95 19.75 8.54
C ARG A 24 -7.01 20.45 7.19
N TYR A 25 -5.89 21.03 6.75
CA TYR A 25 -5.82 21.68 5.44
C TYR A 25 -5.98 20.68 4.28
N TRP A 26 -5.38 19.50 4.37
CA TRP A 26 -5.54 18.44 3.37
C TRP A 26 -6.98 17.92 3.32
N GLU A 27 -7.63 17.81 4.47
CA GLU A 27 -9.05 17.46 4.55
C GLU A 27 -9.94 18.54 3.93
N GLN A 28 -9.70 19.82 4.25
CA GLN A 28 -10.42 20.95 3.65
C GLN A 28 -10.28 21.00 2.13
N LYS A 29 -9.12 20.59 1.59
CA LYS A 29 -8.88 20.46 0.15
C LYS A 29 -9.48 19.19 -0.47
N GLY A 30 -10.08 18.31 0.33
CA GLY A 30 -10.66 17.04 -0.12
C GLY A 30 -9.61 15.96 -0.42
N TYR A 31 -8.35 16.16 -0.03
CA TYR A 31 -7.28 15.20 -0.28
C TYR A 31 -7.36 14.00 0.68
N ILE A 32 -7.81 14.22 1.91
CA ILE A 32 -8.11 13.14 2.87
C ILE A 32 -9.53 13.33 3.38
N LYS A 33 -10.16 12.26 3.86
CA LYS A 33 -11.54 12.30 4.36
C LYS A 33 -11.63 11.65 5.74
N ALA A 34 -12.28 12.32 6.69
CA ALA A 34 -12.68 11.72 7.95
C ALA A 34 -13.88 10.77 7.75
N MET A 35 -14.01 9.79 8.64
CA MET A 35 -15.12 8.84 8.65
C MET A 35 -16.41 9.47 9.16
N ASN A 36 -16.30 10.50 10.00
CA ASN A 36 -17.42 11.25 10.53
C ASN A 36 -17.47 12.65 9.90
N GLU A 37 -18.66 13.04 9.45
CA GLU A 37 -18.89 14.33 8.81
C GLU A 37 -19.48 15.38 9.78
N GLU A 38 -20.08 14.93 10.88
CA GLU A 38 -20.74 15.77 11.89
C GLU A 38 -19.85 16.89 12.45
N GLU A 39 -20.42 18.11 12.46
CA GLU A 39 -19.78 19.29 12.99
C GLU A 39 -19.75 19.26 14.54
N GLY A 40 -18.69 19.76 15.16
CA GLY A 40 -18.49 19.70 16.61
C GLY A 40 -17.99 18.35 17.16
N VAL A 41 -17.98 17.29 16.34
CA VAL A 41 -17.44 15.97 16.73
C VAL A 41 -15.98 15.85 16.34
N ALA A 42 -15.15 15.27 17.21
CA ALA A 42 -13.75 15.01 16.92
C ALA A 42 -13.58 14.14 15.66
N ARG A 43 -12.83 14.63 14.67
CA ARG A 43 -12.56 13.92 13.41
C ARG A 43 -11.84 12.59 13.66
N LYS A 44 -12.30 11.53 12.99
CA LYS A 44 -11.76 10.17 13.01
C LYS A 44 -11.37 9.75 11.61
N TYR A 45 -10.21 9.11 11.49
CA TYR A 45 -9.68 8.62 10.23
C TYR A 45 -9.39 7.12 10.33
N GLY A 46 -9.63 6.42 9.23
CA GLY A 46 -9.34 5.00 9.11
C GLY A 46 -7.98 4.72 8.49
N LEU A 47 -7.69 3.42 8.31
CA LEU A 47 -6.44 2.94 7.69
C LEU A 47 -6.21 3.52 6.29
N GLY A 48 -7.25 3.60 5.47
CA GLY A 48 -7.12 4.16 4.11
C GLY A 48 -6.60 5.60 4.10
N SER A 49 -7.13 6.44 4.99
CA SER A 49 -6.67 7.82 5.16
C SER A 49 -5.23 7.86 5.69
N MET A 50 -4.87 6.98 6.61
CA MET A 50 -3.49 6.86 7.10
C MET A 50 -2.49 6.52 5.99
N TYR A 51 -2.76 5.48 5.19
CA TYR A 51 -1.91 5.12 4.04
C TYR A 51 -1.76 6.29 3.07
N LYS A 52 -2.87 6.97 2.77
CA LYS A 52 -2.85 8.14 1.87
C LYS A 52 -2.00 9.27 2.44
N ILE A 53 -2.09 9.55 3.75
CA ILE A 53 -1.26 10.56 4.42
C ILE A 53 0.22 10.20 4.32
N PHE A 54 0.59 8.95 4.59
CA PHE A 54 1.99 8.49 4.46
C PHE A 54 2.50 8.64 3.03
N ALA A 55 1.71 8.25 2.03
CA ALA A 55 2.09 8.37 0.63
C ALA A 55 2.26 9.84 0.21
N ILE A 56 1.34 10.73 0.59
CA ILE A 56 1.48 12.17 0.32
C ILE A 56 2.74 12.72 1.00
N LYS A 57 2.98 12.36 2.26
CA LYS A 57 4.16 12.81 3.00
C LYS A 57 5.45 12.36 2.32
N TYR A 58 5.53 11.10 1.89
CA TYR A 58 6.69 10.58 1.17
C TYR A 58 7.05 11.45 -0.04
N PHE A 59 6.07 11.77 -0.90
CA PHE A 59 6.33 12.65 -2.05
C PHE A 59 6.59 14.11 -1.66
N LEU A 60 6.04 14.61 -0.55
CA LEU A 60 6.42 15.93 -0.04
C LEU A 60 7.88 15.96 0.41
N ASP A 61 8.34 14.90 1.09
CA ASP A 61 9.72 14.77 1.55
C ASP A 61 10.71 14.66 0.37
N GLU A 62 10.27 14.14 -0.78
CA GLU A 62 11.03 14.18 -2.05
C GLU A 62 11.06 15.57 -2.72
N GLY A 63 10.37 16.57 -2.17
CA GLY A 63 10.37 17.95 -2.66
C GLY A 63 9.25 18.30 -3.64
N TYR A 64 8.25 17.42 -3.83
CA TYR A 64 7.09 17.74 -4.66
C TYR A 64 6.15 18.75 -3.97
N THR A 65 5.40 19.51 -4.77
CA THR A 65 4.30 20.33 -4.25
C THR A 65 3.17 19.43 -3.74
N LEU A 66 2.32 19.94 -2.82
CA LEU A 66 1.21 19.16 -2.27
C LEU A 66 0.28 18.60 -3.36
N ALA A 67 -0.08 19.39 -4.37
CA ALA A 67 -0.94 18.92 -5.45
C ALA A 67 -0.32 17.75 -6.20
N LYS A 68 0.99 17.83 -6.50
CA LYS A 68 1.70 16.75 -7.20
C LYS A 68 1.92 15.53 -6.32
N ALA A 69 2.17 15.71 -5.03
CA ALA A 69 2.28 14.64 -4.05
C ALA A 69 0.96 13.84 -3.93
N VAL A 70 -0.20 14.54 -3.93
CA VAL A 70 -1.52 13.90 -3.92
C VAL A 70 -1.77 13.10 -5.19
N GLU A 71 -1.44 13.67 -6.36
CA GLU A 71 -1.56 12.97 -7.64
C GLU A 71 -0.72 11.69 -7.67
N LYS A 72 0.55 11.78 -7.25
CA LYS A 72 1.46 10.63 -7.16
C LYS A 72 1.00 9.59 -6.15
N ALA A 73 0.49 10.01 -4.99
CA ALA A 73 -0.05 9.09 -3.99
C ALA A 73 -1.24 8.29 -4.54
N GLU A 74 -2.14 8.92 -5.31
CA GLU A 74 -3.25 8.21 -5.95
C GLU A 74 -2.80 7.28 -7.07
N LEU A 75 -1.80 7.69 -7.87
CA LEU A 75 -1.22 6.81 -8.89
C LEU A 75 -0.57 5.59 -8.24
N HIS A 76 0.26 5.79 -7.23
CA HIS A 76 0.95 4.71 -6.51
C HIS A 76 -0.06 3.73 -5.88
N ARG A 77 -1.17 4.23 -5.35
CA ARG A 77 -2.27 3.39 -4.86
C ARG A 77 -2.89 2.54 -5.96
N LYS A 78 -3.12 3.11 -7.15
CA LYS A 78 -3.67 2.38 -8.31
C LYS A 78 -2.70 1.30 -8.81
N GLU A 79 -1.40 1.62 -8.87
CA GLU A 79 -0.34 0.66 -9.22
C GLU A 79 -0.33 -0.53 -8.25
N GLY A 80 -0.36 -0.27 -6.94
CA GLY A 80 -0.42 -1.33 -5.92
C GLY A 80 -1.66 -2.22 -6.04
N ILE A 81 -2.84 -1.63 -6.32
CA ILE A 81 -4.08 -2.39 -6.53
C ILE A 81 -3.98 -3.26 -7.79
N LEU A 82 -3.41 -2.72 -8.87
CA LEU A 82 -3.21 -3.46 -10.11
C LEU A 82 -2.28 -4.65 -9.87
N LEU A 83 -1.13 -4.43 -9.23
CA LEU A 83 -0.20 -5.48 -8.86
C LEU A 83 -0.88 -6.56 -8.00
N HIS A 84 -1.61 -6.17 -6.95
CA HIS A 84 -2.33 -7.11 -6.11
C HIS A 84 -3.34 -7.95 -6.91
N ARG A 85 -4.08 -7.33 -7.84
CA ARG A 85 -5.02 -8.06 -8.72
C ARG A 85 -4.28 -9.05 -9.62
N VAL A 86 -3.18 -8.64 -10.22
CA VAL A 86 -2.35 -9.49 -11.07
C VAL A 86 -1.81 -10.67 -10.26
N PHE A 87 -1.18 -10.44 -9.13
CA PHE A 87 -0.65 -11.49 -8.26
C PHE A 87 -1.74 -12.46 -7.80
N ARG A 88 -2.90 -11.98 -7.34
CA ARG A 88 -4.02 -12.86 -6.94
C ARG A 88 -4.53 -13.75 -8.09
N THR A 89 -4.36 -13.31 -9.33
CA THR A 89 -4.80 -14.05 -10.52
C THR A 89 -3.73 -15.04 -11.01
N LEU A 90 -2.46 -14.64 -10.97
CA LEU A 90 -1.34 -15.43 -11.49
C LEU A 90 -0.80 -16.45 -10.48
N ILE A 91 -0.82 -16.14 -9.19
CA ILE A 91 -0.26 -17.02 -8.16
C ILE A 91 -1.19 -18.22 -7.95
N LYS A 92 -0.76 -19.40 -8.37
CA LYS A 92 -1.47 -20.67 -8.15
C LYS A 92 -1.10 -21.33 -6.82
N GLY A 93 0.09 -21.06 -6.30
CA GLY A 93 0.59 -21.62 -5.04
C GLY A 93 1.82 -20.88 -4.52
N ILE A 94 2.06 -20.96 -3.21
CA ILE A 94 3.25 -20.44 -2.55
C ILE A 94 3.81 -21.56 -1.67
N GLU A 95 5.07 -21.91 -1.87
CA GLU A 95 5.82 -22.86 -1.06
C GLU A 95 6.94 -22.10 -0.33
N LEU A 96 6.86 -22.04 0.99
CA LEU A 96 7.94 -21.50 1.81
C LEU A 96 9.02 -22.57 1.94
N THR A 97 10.26 -22.19 1.61
CA THR A 97 11.42 -23.06 1.83
C THR A 97 12.02 -22.86 3.22
N ASP A 98 11.66 -21.76 3.88
CA ASP A 98 12.05 -21.41 5.25
C ASP A 98 10.86 -20.73 5.95
N GLU A 99 10.49 -21.18 7.14
CA GLU A 99 9.37 -20.59 7.91
C GLU A 99 9.79 -19.32 8.69
N THR A 100 11.09 -19.09 8.82
CA THR A 100 11.67 -17.97 9.58
C THR A 100 12.16 -16.84 8.69
N GLU A 101 12.49 -17.14 7.43
CA GLU A 101 12.95 -16.18 6.43
C GLU A 101 11.98 -16.08 5.25
N ILE A 102 11.94 -14.92 4.58
CA ILE A 102 11.12 -14.73 3.36
C ILE A 102 11.85 -15.38 2.18
N LYS A 103 11.88 -16.71 2.18
CA LYS A 103 12.46 -17.56 1.13
C LYS A 103 11.43 -18.57 0.69
N GLY A 104 11.32 -18.77 -0.62
CA GLY A 104 10.35 -19.70 -1.16
C GLY A 104 10.14 -19.57 -2.65
N ARG A 105 9.12 -20.28 -3.11
CA ARG A 105 8.74 -20.42 -4.50
C ARG A 105 7.27 -20.06 -4.68
N VAL A 106 6.98 -19.31 -5.72
CA VAL A 106 5.65 -18.90 -6.12
C VAL A 106 5.34 -19.50 -7.48
N ASP A 107 4.31 -20.33 -7.55
CA ASP A 107 3.82 -20.88 -8.81
C ASP A 107 3.03 -19.80 -9.57
N LEU A 108 3.51 -19.46 -10.77
CA LEU A 108 2.93 -18.45 -11.66
C LEU A 108 2.10 -19.07 -12.79
N GLY A 109 1.97 -20.40 -12.82
CA GLY A 109 1.25 -21.16 -13.83
C GLY A 109 2.10 -21.58 -15.02
N THR A 110 1.43 -21.86 -16.14
CA THR A 110 2.08 -22.37 -17.35
C THR A 110 2.15 -21.30 -18.43
N ALA A 111 3.27 -21.26 -19.15
CA ALA A 111 3.47 -20.46 -20.35
C ALA A 111 4.11 -21.36 -21.41
N ASP A 112 3.43 -21.53 -22.54
CA ASP A 112 3.77 -22.50 -23.59
C ASP A 112 3.95 -23.92 -23.02
N SER A 113 5.13 -24.53 -23.20
CA SER A 113 5.48 -25.86 -22.68
C SER A 113 6.25 -25.81 -21.35
N TYR A 114 6.13 -24.71 -20.61
CA TYR A 114 6.87 -24.49 -19.37
C TYR A 114 5.95 -24.15 -18.21
N HIS A 115 6.23 -24.73 -17.06
CA HIS A 115 5.74 -24.27 -15.77
C HIS A 115 6.67 -23.17 -15.24
N VAL A 116 6.08 -22.05 -14.83
CA VAL A 116 6.80 -20.82 -14.47
C VAL A 116 6.72 -20.60 -12.97
N TYR A 117 7.88 -20.36 -12.35
CA TYR A 117 7.98 -20.11 -10.92
C TYR A 117 8.78 -18.85 -10.63
N GLY A 118 8.33 -18.04 -9.68
CA GLY A 118 9.13 -17.00 -9.05
C GLY A 118 9.83 -17.55 -7.81
N VAL A 119 11.15 -17.42 -7.71
CA VAL A 119 11.93 -17.91 -6.56
C VAL A 119 12.60 -16.75 -5.85
N VAL A 120 12.49 -16.76 -4.52
CA VAL A 120 13.21 -15.86 -3.61
C VAL A 120 14.11 -16.70 -2.71
N ASP A 121 15.42 -16.47 -2.80
CA ASP A 121 16.41 -17.10 -1.93
C ASP A 121 17.59 -16.16 -1.66
N GLU A 122 18.69 -16.70 -1.12
CA GLU A 122 19.91 -15.95 -0.78
C GLU A 122 20.56 -15.25 -1.99
N LYS A 123 20.28 -15.71 -3.22
CA LYS A 123 20.81 -15.10 -4.45
C LYS A 123 19.91 -13.98 -4.98
N GLY A 124 18.79 -13.70 -4.30
CA GLY A 124 17.81 -12.69 -4.68
C GLY A 124 16.57 -13.30 -5.36
N THR A 125 15.93 -12.52 -6.23
CA THR A 125 14.70 -12.92 -6.92
C THR A 125 14.99 -13.33 -8.37
N ARG A 126 14.49 -14.49 -8.80
CA ARG A 126 14.62 -15.00 -10.17
C ARG A 126 13.34 -15.69 -10.66
N ILE A 127 13.28 -15.95 -11.97
CA ILE A 127 12.27 -16.82 -12.57
C ILE A 127 12.92 -18.15 -12.94
N GLU A 128 12.25 -19.24 -12.60
CA GLU A 128 12.61 -20.60 -12.99
C GLU A 128 11.54 -21.16 -13.93
N LEU A 129 11.98 -21.88 -14.96
CA LEU A 129 11.13 -22.54 -15.95
C LEU A 129 11.37 -24.05 -15.87
N GLU A 130 10.32 -24.81 -15.61
CA GLU A 130 10.35 -26.27 -15.67
C GLU A 130 9.62 -26.73 -16.91
N LYS A 131 10.25 -27.59 -17.72
CA LYS A 131 9.60 -28.14 -18.91
C LYS A 131 8.58 -29.19 -18.46
N GLU A 132 7.36 -29.07 -18.97
CA GLU A 132 6.29 -30.06 -18.73
C GLU A 132 6.63 -31.43 -19.34
#